data_AF-B1ZPS6-F1
#
_entry.id   AF-B1ZPS6-F1
#
_cell.length_a   1.000
_cell.length_b   1.000
_cell.length_c   1.000
_cell.angle_alpha   90.00
_cell.angle_beta   90.00
_cell.angle_gamma   90.00
#
_symmetry.space_group_name_H-M   'P 1'
#
loop_
_entity.id
_entity.type
_entity.pdbx_description
1 polymer ?
#
loop_
_entity_poly.entity_id
_entity_poly.type
_entity_poly.pdbx_seq_one_letter_code
_entity_poly.pdbx_strand_id
1 'polypeptide(L)'
;MAFWWVNHKQTFRHEFRGGYIWSPKRRKDGARNVFYDCMRMVRPGDVVFSYADGLIRGAGTAKTHCYTSPRPDEFGHIGNAWDVIGWRVDVDFLTAANPVQPHFVLDDIGPYIGVRHSPLNADGTGRQAVYLAAIPDVLGHIVADRIGFVVPAGHVAELGDGNQIEVELPGIDEWEQIEERKIESSELPQTERAALIKSRLGQGRFKINVSRFETRCRVTQVSNPVHLIASHIKPWRESNNEERLAAGNGLLLTPTIDHLFDRGFISFADSGETLISPIADVDSLRRMGVNPDNPPQVGGFNSDQKHFLQHHRTSIFLEGVSA
;
A
#
# COMPACT_ATOMS: atom_id res chain seq x y z
N MET A 1 11.22 11.80 -5.83
CA MET A 1 9.89 12.36 -6.09
C MET A 1 9.51 11.94 -7.49
N ALA A 2 8.41 11.20 -7.62
CA ALA A 2 7.84 10.78 -8.90
C ALA A 2 6.51 11.50 -9.14
N PHE A 3 6.05 11.48 -10.39
CA PHE A 3 4.77 12.02 -10.79
C PHE A 3 3.81 10.90 -11.18
N TRP A 4 2.58 11.01 -10.68
CA TRP A 4 1.51 10.04 -10.88
C TRP A 4 0.28 10.70 -11.48
N TRP A 5 -0.46 9.94 -12.27
CA TRP A 5 -1.71 10.36 -12.87
C TRP A 5 -2.84 9.40 -12.48
N VAL A 6 -3.88 9.91 -11.81
CA VAL A 6 -5.06 9.12 -11.42
C VAL A 6 -6.29 9.48 -12.27
N ASN A 7 -6.85 8.48 -12.94
CA ASN A 7 -8.09 8.55 -13.69
C ASN A 7 -9.24 7.99 -12.83
N HIS A 8 -9.97 8.88 -12.15
CA HIS A 8 -10.97 8.49 -11.16
C HIS A 8 -12.34 9.14 -11.37
N LYS A 9 -12.79 9.23 -12.62
CA LYS A 9 -14.08 9.85 -13.01
C LYS A 9 -15.27 9.42 -12.14
N GLN A 10 -15.37 8.14 -11.78
CA GLN A 10 -16.51 7.60 -11.04
C GLN A 10 -16.49 7.91 -9.54
N THR A 11 -15.29 8.08 -8.96
CA THR A 11 -15.07 8.22 -7.51
C THR A 11 -14.41 9.54 -7.12
N PHE A 12 -14.18 10.44 -8.09
CA PHE A 12 -13.50 11.72 -7.94
C PHE A 12 -13.96 12.51 -6.72
N ARG A 13 -15.27 12.69 -6.54
CA ARG A 13 -15.81 13.50 -5.43
C ARG A 13 -15.47 12.95 -4.05
N HIS A 14 -15.37 11.62 -3.92
CA HIS A 14 -15.07 10.95 -2.66
C HIS A 14 -13.55 10.91 -2.43
N GLU A 15 -12.78 10.48 -3.43
CA GLU A 15 -11.32 10.39 -3.35
C GLU A 15 -10.66 11.78 -3.17
N PHE A 16 -11.10 12.77 -3.95
CA PHE A 16 -10.51 14.10 -3.93
C PHE A 16 -10.83 14.86 -2.64
N ARG A 17 -12.04 14.69 -2.07
CA ARG A 17 -12.41 15.32 -0.79
C ARG A 17 -11.94 14.53 0.42
N GLY A 18 -11.93 13.21 0.33
CA GLY A 18 -11.47 12.31 1.37
C GLY A 18 -9.94 12.28 1.50
N GLY A 19 -9.22 12.85 0.53
CA GLY A 19 -7.77 12.96 0.57
C GLY A 19 -7.07 11.62 0.39
N TYR A 20 -7.56 10.78 -0.52
CA TYR A 20 -6.97 9.48 -0.80
C TYR A 20 -7.20 9.03 -2.24
N ILE A 21 -6.38 8.08 -2.71
CA ILE A 21 -6.65 7.26 -3.89
C ILE A 21 -6.84 5.80 -3.44
N TRP A 22 -7.75 5.08 -4.08
CA TRP A 22 -8.05 3.69 -3.76
C TRP A 22 -8.29 2.84 -5.00
N SER A 23 -7.68 1.66 -5.07
CA SER A 23 -7.95 0.69 -6.14
C SER A 23 -8.13 -0.71 -5.58
N PRO A 24 -8.89 -1.60 -6.23
CA PRO A 24 -8.82 -3.02 -5.89
C PRO A 24 -7.42 -3.56 -6.16
N LYS A 25 -7.04 -4.66 -5.49
CA LYS A 25 -5.73 -5.30 -5.73
C LYS A 25 -5.68 -6.05 -7.07
N ARG A 26 -6.83 -6.54 -7.53
CA ARG A 26 -7.00 -7.36 -8.75
C ARG A 26 -8.24 -6.94 -9.50
N ARG A 27 -8.33 -7.36 -10.77
CA ARG A 27 -9.55 -7.21 -11.57
C ARG A 27 -10.61 -8.22 -11.10
N LYS A 28 -11.87 -8.02 -11.52
CA LYS A 28 -12.99 -8.92 -11.23
C LYS A 28 -12.75 -10.39 -11.62
N ASP A 29 -11.95 -10.63 -12.65
CA ASP A 29 -11.57 -11.96 -13.13
C ASP A 29 -10.38 -12.58 -12.36
N GLY A 30 -9.89 -11.91 -11.31
CA GLY A 30 -8.73 -12.31 -10.52
C GLY A 30 -7.38 -11.99 -11.18
N ALA A 31 -7.38 -11.47 -12.42
CA ALA A 31 -6.15 -11.15 -13.14
C ALA A 31 -5.43 -9.93 -12.52
N ARG A 32 -4.11 -9.92 -12.64
CA ARG A 32 -3.27 -8.78 -12.27
C ARG A 32 -3.53 -7.59 -13.20
N ASN A 33 -3.40 -6.39 -12.64
CA ASN A 33 -3.51 -5.15 -13.39
C ASN A 33 -2.33 -4.26 -13.01
N VAL A 34 -1.48 -3.96 -13.99
CA VAL A 34 -0.30 -3.12 -13.84
C VAL A 34 -0.65 -1.76 -13.21
N PHE A 35 -1.83 -1.21 -13.54
CA PHE A 35 -2.26 0.10 -13.01
C PHE A 35 -2.71 0.05 -11.54
N TYR A 36 -3.06 -1.13 -11.02
CA TYR A 36 -3.31 -1.31 -9.57
C TYR A 36 -1.99 -1.59 -8.84
N ASP A 37 -1.08 -2.33 -9.48
CA ASP A 37 0.27 -2.55 -8.96
C ASP A 37 1.04 -1.24 -8.80
N CYS A 38 0.77 -0.23 -9.64
CA CYS A 38 1.31 1.13 -9.50
C CYS A 38 1.08 1.75 -8.11
N MET A 39 -0.01 1.41 -7.42
CA MET A 39 -0.26 1.92 -6.06
C MET A 39 0.90 1.59 -5.13
N ARG A 40 1.45 0.37 -5.21
CA ARG A 40 2.55 -0.11 -4.34
C ARG A 40 3.88 0.65 -4.53
N MET A 41 3.99 1.45 -5.58
CA MET A 41 5.19 2.21 -5.92
C MET A 41 5.13 3.68 -5.45
N VAL A 42 3.96 4.16 -5.01
CA VAL A 42 3.77 5.55 -4.55
C VAL A 42 4.47 5.77 -3.22
N ARG A 43 5.20 6.89 -3.11
CA ARG A 43 5.93 7.29 -1.90
C ARG A 43 5.41 8.61 -1.34
N PRO A 44 5.50 8.84 -0.02
CA PRO A 44 5.32 10.16 0.56
C PRO A 44 6.18 11.21 -0.15
N GLY A 45 5.58 12.34 -0.51
CA GLY A 45 6.24 13.41 -1.27
C GLY A 45 6.08 13.30 -2.79
N ASP A 46 5.57 12.18 -3.33
CA ASP A 46 5.23 12.10 -4.75
C ASP A 46 4.03 12.98 -5.10
N VAL A 47 3.97 13.46 -6.34
CA VAL A 47 2.87 14.32 -6.83
C VAL A 47 1.87 13.48 -7.60
N VAL A 48 0.58 13.59 -7.28
CA VAL A 48 -0.52 12.86 -7.91
C VAL A 48 -1.48 13.85 -8.58
N PHE A 49 -1.60 13.78 -9.91
CA PHE A 49 -2.54 14.56 -10.70
C PHE A 49 -3.91 13.88 -10.76
N SER A 50 -4.95 14.63 -10.41
CA SER A 50 -6.34 14.17 -10.43
C SER A 50 -6.99 14.48 -11.78
N TYR A 51 -7.36 13.44 -12.52
CA TYR A 51 -8.08 13.56 -13.79
C TYR A 51 -9.50 12.97 -13.69
N ALA A 52 -10.49 13.83 -13.93
CA ALA A 52 -11.90 13.46 -13.92
C ALA A 52 -12.70 14.33 -14.91
N ASP A 53 -13.68 13.72 -15.57
CA ASP A 53 -14.58 14.37 -16.54
C ASP A 53 -13.86 15.12 -17.69
N GLY A 54 -12.72 14.61 -18.16
CA GLY A 54 -11.99 15.25 -19.25
C GLY A 54 -11.03 16.35 -18.79
N LEU A 55 -10.96 16.63 -17.48
CA LEU A 55 -10.23 17.74 -16.90
C LEU A 55 -9.22 17.26 -15.87
N ILE A 56 -8.07 17.92 -15.83
CA ILE A 56 -7.14 17.86 -14.71
C ILE A 56 -7.72 18.78 -13.64
N ARG A 57 -8.29 18.19 -12.59
CA ARG A 57 -9.06 18.90 -11.55
C ARG A 57 -8.19 19.46 -10.44
N GLY A 58 -6.98 18.95 -10.31
CA GLY A 58 -6.07 19.31 -9.24
C GLY A 58 -4.85 18.41 -9.20
N ALA A 59 -3.99 18.68 -8.24
CA ALA A 59 -2.86 17.83 -7.90
C ALA A 59 -2.68 17.82 -6.38
N GLY A 60 -2.10 16.76 -5.86
CA GLY A 60 -1.81 16.63 -4.45
C GLY A 60 -0.49 15.92 -4.20
N THR A 61 0.00 16.05 -2.98
CA THR A 61 1.20 15.32 -2.54
C THR A 61 0.79 14.10 -1.74
N ALA A 62 1.31 12.93 -2.13
CA ALA A 62 1.12 11.70 -1.36
C ALA A 62 1.71 11.87 0.04
N LYS A 63 0.95 11.49 1.07
CA LYS A 63 1.35 11.56 2.48
C LYS A 63 1.81 10.21 3.02
N THR A 64 1.30 9.13 2.46
CA THR A 64 1.59 7.77 2.91
C THR A 64 2.21 6.95 1.79
N HIS A 65 2.83 5.84 2.17
CA HIS A 65 3.01 4.72 1.25
C HIS A 65 1.65 4.04 0.99
N CYS A 66 1.63 3.12 0.03
CA CYS A 66 0.49 2.25 -0.19
C CYS A 66 0.28 1.30 0.99
N TYR A 67 -0.97 1.15 1.41
CA TYR A 67 -1.35 0.18 2.42
C TYR A 67 -2.67 -0.51 2.06
N THR A 68 -2.91 -1.65 2.66
CA THR A 68 -4.15 -2.42 2.45
C THR A 68 -5.31 -1.75 3.19
N SER A 69 -6.40 -1.45 2.49
CA SER A 69 -7.59 -0.81 3.05
C SER A 69 -8.85 -1.48 2.50
N PRO A 70 -9.92 -1.62 3.32
CA PRO A 70 -11.24 -1.93 2.78
C PRO A 70 -11.67 -0.87 1.76
N ARG A 71 -12.60 -1.25 0.89
CA ARG A 71 -13.27 -0.30 0.01
C ARG A 71 -13.98 0.77 0.86
N PRO A 72 -13.76 2.07 0.61
CA PRO A 72 -14.45 3.12 1.34
C PRO A 72 -15.97 2.97 1.27
N ASP A 73 -16.64 2.97 2.42
CA ASP A 73 -18.09 2.81 2.55
C ASP A 73 -18.85 3.89 1.74
N GLU A 74 -18.25 5.07 1.60
CA GLU A 74 -18.77 6.22 0.85
C GLU A 74 -18.94 5.97 -0.66
N PHE A 75 -18.31 4.94 -1.22
CA PHE A 75 -18.48 4.58 -2.64
C PHE A 75 -19.87 3.98 -2.94
N GLY A 76 -20.65 3.60 -1.92
CA GLY A 76 -22.03 3.13 -2.06
C GLY A 76 -22.19 2.05 -3.13
N HIS A 77 -23.20 2.20 -4.00
CA HIS A 77 -23.48 1.26 -5.10
C HIS A 77 -22.47 1.30 -6.25
N ILE A 78 -21.71 2.38 -6.42
CA ILE A 78 -20.67 2.53 -7.46
C ILE A 78 -19.52 1.54 -7.17
N GLY A 79 -19.24 1.33 -5.89
CA GLY A 79 -18.22 0.40 -5.43
C GLY A 79 -18.60 -1.07 -5.56
N ASN A 80 -19.87 -1.46 -5.73
CA ASN A 80 -20.31 -2.88 -5.71
C ASN A 80 -19.71 -3.75 -6.83
N ALA A 81 -19.13 -3.12 -7.86
CA ALA A 81 -18.36 -3.80 -8.89
C ALA A 81 -16.90 -4.11 -8.45
N TRP A 82 -16.43 -3.59 -7.32
CA TRP A 82 -15.05 -3.71 -6.88
C TRP A 82 -14.93 -4.57 -5.64
N ASP A 83 -13.75 -5.18 -5.51
CA ASP A 83 -13.41 -6.07 -4.41
C ASP A 83 -13.54 -5.35 -3.06
N VAL A 84 -13.75 -6.12 -2.00
CA VAL A 84 -13.97 -5.59 -0.64
C VAL A 84 -12.68 -5.02 -0.06
N ILE A 85 -11.53 -5.54 -0.50
CA ILE A 85 -10.19 -5.16 -0.04
C ILE A 85 -9.37 -4.62 -1.22
N GLY A 86 -8.68 -3.50 -0.99
CA GLY A 86 -7.89 -2.82 -1.99
C GLY A 86 -6.64 -2.15 -1.43
N TRP A 87 -5.99 -1.40 -2.31
CA TRP A 87 -4.87 -0.52 -2.03
C TRP A 87 -5.37 0.89 -1.75
N ARG A 88 -4.76 1.56 -0.77
CA ARG A 88 -5.01 2.97 -0.47
C ARG A 88 -3.70 3.73 -0.30
N VAL A 89 -3.69 4.97 -0.78
CA VAL A 89 -2.65 5.96 -0.50
C VAL A 89 -3.36 7.25 -0.12
N ASP A 90 -2.98 7.87 0.99
CA ASP A 90 -3.52 9.17 1.37
C ASP A 90 -2.78 10.28 0.62
N VAL A 91 -3.54 11.21 0.05
CA VAL A 91 -3.07 12.26 -0.85
C VAL A 91 -3.74 13.58 -0.46
N ASP A 92 -2.93 14.60 -0.24
CA ASP A 92 -3.40 15.94 0.09
C ASP A 92 -3.70 16.73 -1.18
N PHE A 93 -4.91 16.52 -1.71
CA PHE A 93 -5.34 17.10 -2.97
C PHE A 93 -5.66 18.60 -2.85
N LEU A 94 -5.08 19.38 -3.75
CA LEU A 94 -5.39 20.78 -3.95
C LEU A 94 -6.13 20.96 -5.28
N THR A 95 -7.19 21.75 -5.26
CA THR A 95 -7.95 22.08 -6.48
C THR A 95 -7.09 22.92 -7.41
N ALA A 96 -7.07 22.55 -8.68
CA ALA A 96 -6.36 23.32 -9.71
C ALA A 96 -6.93 24.75 -9.76
N ALA A 97 -6.05 25.75 -9.76
CA ALA A 97 -6.45 27.13 -10.01
C ALA A 97 -7.07 27.26 -11.41
N ASN A 98 -6.49 26.54 -12.37
CA ASN A 98 -6.97 26.45 -13.75
C ASN A 98 -7.17 24.98 -14.13
N PRO A 99 -8.41 24.44 -14.09
CA PRO A 99 -8.69 23.11 -14.59
C PRO A 99 -8.42 23.03 -16.10
N VAL A 100 -7.46 22.20 -16.51
CA VAL A 100 -7.03 22.07 -17.91
C VAL A 100 -7.63 20.81 -18.53
N GLN A 101 -8.16 20.92 -19.76
CA GLN A 101 -8.42 19.73 -20.57
C GLN A 101 -7.15 19.35 -21.32
N PRO A 102 -6.65 18.11 -21.21
CA PRO A 102 -5.41 17.71 -21.87
C PRO A 102 -5.43 17.93 -23.39
N HIS A 103 -6.61 17.84 -24.01
CA HIS A 103 -6.82 18.10 -25.43
C HIS A 103 -6.35 19.51 -25.87
N PHE A 104 -6.48 20.53 -25.02
CA PHE A 104 -6.07 21.91 -25.36
C PHE A 104 -4.58 22.19 -25.12
N VAL A 105 -3.85 21.24 -24.54
CA VAL A 105 -2.41 21.35 -24.28
C VAL A 105 -1.62 20.26 -25.00
N LEU A 106 -2.22 19.63 -26.02
CA LEU A 106 -1.62 18.54 -26.79
C LEU A 106 -0.28 18.91 -27.43
N ASP A 107 -0.09 20.17 -27.80
CA ASP A 107 1.18 20.62 -28.38
C ASP A 107 2.34 20.45 -27.38
N ASP A 108 2.07 20.59 -26.08
CA ASP A 108 3.08 20.44 -25.02
C ASP A 108 3.20 18.99 -24.53
N ILE A 109 2.06 18.30 -24.35
CA ILE A 109 2.03 16.97 -23.73
C ILE A 109 2.08 15.81 -24.73
N GLY A 110 1.75 16.07 -26.00
CA GLY A 110 1.63 15.11 -27.10
C GLY A 110 2.82 14.14 -27.23
N PRO A 111 4.09 14.62 -27.13
CA PRO A 111 5.27 13.74 -27.20
C PRO A 111 5.35 12.70 -26.08
N TYR A 112 4.65 12.90 -24.96
CA TYR A 112 4.76 12.09 -23.74
C TYR A 112 3.54 11.20 -23.48
N ILE A 113 2.48 11.32 -24.28
CA ILE A 113 1.22 10.59 -24.13
C ILE A 113 1.00 9.60 -25.29
N GLY A 114 -0.04 8.77 -25.21
CA GLY A 114 -0.36 7.78 -26.25
C GLY A 114 0.55 6.54 -26.27
N VAL A 115 1.67 6.56 -25.53
CA VAL A 115 2.61 5.43 -25.38
C VAL A 115 2.05 4.30 -24.50
N ARG A 116 2.77 3.18 -24.43
CA ARG A 116 2.40 2.02 -23.60
C ARG A 116 2.31 2.46 -22.12
N HIS A 117 1.24 2.05 -21.42
CA HIS A 117 0.94 2.44 -20.04
C HIS A 117 0.67 3.95 -19.79
N SER A 118 0.62 4.78 -20.85
CA SER A 118 0.19 6.19 -20.74
C SER A 118 -1.23 6.30 -20.17
N PRO A 119 -1.50 7.27 -19.27
CA PRO A 119 -2.84 7.54 -18.73
C PRO A 119 -3.81 8.13 -19.76
N LEU A 120 -3.27 8.75 -20.81
CA LEU A 120 -4.02 9.40 -21.89
C LEU A 120 -3.77 8.70 -23.24
N ASN A 121 -4.78 8.75 -24.11
CA ASN A 121 -4.67 8.46 -25.53
C ASN A 121 -3.92 9.60 -26.26
N ALA A 122 -3.50 9.35 -27.50
CA ALA A 122 -2.79 10.35 -28.31
C ALA A 122 -3.61 11.62 -28.61
N ASP A 123 -4.95 11.55 -28.48
CA ASP A 123 -5.88 12.67 -28.65
C ASP A 123 -6.14 13.45 -27.33
N GLY A 124 -5.46 13.08 -26.24
CA GLY A 124 -5.61 13.71 -24.93
C GLY A 124 -6.80 13.19 -24.12
N THR A 125 -7.53 12.18 -24.62
CA THR A 125 -8.63 11.57 -23.87
C THR A 125 -8.11 10.55 -22.85
N GLY A 126 -8.72 10.51 -21.67
CA GLY A 126 -8.37 9.55 -20.62
C GLY A 126 -8.66 8.10 -20.99
N ARG A 127 -7.69 7.21 -20.74
CA ARG A 127 -7.85 5.77 -20.96
C ARG A 127 -8.61 5.12 -19.81
N GLN A 128 -9.80 4.59 -20.10
CA GLN A 128 -10.69 3.99 -19.09
C GLN A 128 -10.11 2.76 -18.37
N ALA A 129 -9.16 2.04 -18.98
CA ALA A 129 -8.52 0.88 -18.37
C ALA A 129 -7.40 1.24 -17.37
N VAL A 130 -6.98 2.50 -17.36
CA VAL A 130 -5.91 3.02 -16.50
C VAL A 130 -6.54 3.67 -15.29
N TYR A 131 -6.23 3.19 -14.09
CA TYR A 131 -6.58 3.87 -12.85
C TYR A 131 -5.44 4.80 -12.41
N LEU A 132 -4.26 4.24 -12.12
CA LEU A 132 -3.06 4.98 -11.77
C LEU A 132 -1.93 4.65 -12.75
N ALA A 133 -1.20 5.66 -13.21
CA ALA A 133 0.01 5.48 -14.01
C ALA A 133 1.10 6.45 -13.58
N ALA A 134 2.35 5.98 -13.58
CA ALA A 134 3.51 6.86 -13.50
C ALA A 134 3.61 7.66 -14.80
N ILE A 135 3.97 8.94 -14.69
CA ILE A 135 4.22 9.80 -15.83
C ILE A 135 5.66 10.32 -15.81
N PRO A 136 6.26 10.60 -16.99
CA PRO A 136 7.60 11.19 -17.04
C PRO A 136 7.67 12.52 -16.28
N ASP A 137 8.80 12.80 -15.65
CA ASP A 137 9.02 14.03 -14.86
C ASP A 137 8.75 15.29 -15.68
N VAL A 138 9.19 15.30 -16.94
CA VAL A 138 8.96 16.42 -17.87
C VAL A 138 7.46 16.67 -18.06
N LEU A 139 6.66 15.62 -18.23
CA LEU A 139 5.21 15.74 -18.34
C LEU A 139 4.59 16.23 -17.03
N GLY A 140 5.06 15.73 -15.90
CA GLY A 140 4.60 16.17 -14.58
C GLY A 140 4.80 17.66 -14.34
N HIS A 141 5.97 18.19 -14.66
CA HIS A 141 6.26 19.62 -14.54
C HIS A 141 5.41 20.48 -15.49
N ILE A 142 5.27 20.08 -16.76
CA ILE A 142 4.42 20.79 -17.74
C ILE A 142 2.98 20.88 -17.20
N VAL A 143 2.43 19.76 -16.71
CA VAL A 143 1.06 19.72 -16.20
C VAL A 143 0.91 20.59 -14.95
N ALA A 144 1.85 20.51 -14.01
CA ALA A 144 1.84 21.32 -12.79
C ALA A 144 1.81 22.82 -13.09
N ASP A 145 2.68 23.28 -14.00
CA ASP A 145 2.72 24.68 -14.44
C ASP A 145 1.39 25.12 -15.07
N ARG A 146 0.82 24.27 -15.94
CA ARG A 146 -0.44 24.57 -16.64
C ARG A 146 -1.65 24.67 -15.70
N ILE A 147 -1.69 23.89 -14.63
CA ILE A 147 -2.79 23.94 -13.63
C ILE A 147 -2.52 24.94 -12.49
N GLY A 148 -1.35 25.58 -12.48
CA GLY A 148 -0.91 26.50 -11.43
C GLY A 148 -0.59 25.80 -10.10
N PHE A 149 -0.14 24.55 -10.15
CA PHE A 149 0.28 23.80 -8.97
C PHE A 149 1.78 23.98 -8.73
N VAL A 150 2.15 24.46 -7.55
CA VAL A 150 3.55 24.58 -7.16
C VAL A 150 4.04 23.19 -6.74
N VAL A 151 4.87 22.58 -7.58
CA VAL A 151 5.57 21.34 -7.22
C VAL A 151 6.51 21.66 -6.06
N PRO A 152 6.38 20.99 -4.90
CA PRO A 152 7.32 21.17 -3.80
C PRO A 152 8.73 20.90 -4.33
N ALA A 153 9.63 21.88 -4.20
CA ALA A 153 11.03 21.67 -4.56
C ALA A 153 11.53 20.45 -3.80
N GLY A 154 12.15 19.51 -4.51
CA GLY A 154 12.56 18.23 -3.95
C GLY A 154 13.27 18.46 -2.63
N HIS A 155 12.69 17.97 -1.54
CA HIS A 155 13.40 17.87 -0.29
C HIS A 155 14.52 16.85 -0.53
N VAL A 156 15.68 17.33 -0.98
CA VAL A 156 16.90 16.91 -0.28
C VAL A 156 16.59 17.25 1.16
N ALA A 157 16.52 16.24 2.01
CA ALA A 157 16.40 16.42 3.44
C ALA A 157 17.61 17.26 3.89
N GLU A 158 17.50 18.58 3.82
CA GLU A 158 18.20 19.44 4.74
C GLU A 158 17.69 18.99 6.11
N LEU A 159 18.63 18.52 6.92
CA LEU A 159 18.48 18.19 8.33
C LEU A 159 18.03 19.47 9.07
N GLY A 160 16.77 19.82 8.89
CA GLY A 160 16.08 20.95 9.50
C GLY A 160 15.12 20.41 10.54
N ASP A 161 15.49 20.64 11.79
CA ASP A 161 14.73 20.41 13.02
C ASP A 161 13.26 20.86 12.83
N GLY A 162 12.33 19.91 12.70
CA GLY A 162 10.98 20.24 12.26
C GLY A 162 10.04 19.04 12.11
N ASN A 163 9.79 18.36 13.23
CA ASN A 163 8.55 17.62 13.52
C ASN A 163 7.89 16.91 12.31
N GLN A 164 8.52 15.84 11.81
CA GLN A 164 7.80 14.85 11.01
C GLN A 164 6.85 14.11 11.96
N ILE A 165 5.64 14.65 12.13
CA ILE A 165 4.55 13.88 12.69
C ILE A 165 4.25 12.82 11.62
N GLU A 166 4.65 11.57 11.88
CA GLU A 166 4.16 10.42 11.14
C GLU A 166 2.63 10.54 11.18
N VAL A 167 2.00 10.81 10.03
CA VAL A 167 0.54 10.79 9.96
C VAL A 167 0.16 9.36 10.30
N GLU A 168 -0.34 9.18 11.52
CA GLU A 168 -0.84 7.92 12.07
C GLU A 168 -1.71 7.29 10.98
N LEU A 169 -1.24 6.19 10.36
CA LEU A 169 -1.88 5.57 9.19
C LEU A 169 -3.32 5.20 9.57
N PRO A 170 -4.34 6.02 9.23
CA PRO A 170 -5.64 5.89 9.91
C PRO A 170 -6.31 4.56 9.55
N GLY A 171 -6.01 4.00 8.38
CA GLY A 171 -6.75 2.86 7.84
C GLY A 171 -6.39 1.46 8.38
N ILE A 172 -5.24 1.25 9.01
CA ILE A 172 -4.89 -0.08 9.55
C ILE A 172 -5.47 -0.22 10.95
N ASP A 173 -5.10 0.68 11.86
CA ASP A 173 -5.50 0.61 13.26
C ASP A 173 -6.95 1.05 13.49
N GLU A 174 -7.44 2.10 12.80
CA GLU A 174 -8.84 2.50 12.98
C GLU A 174 -9.81 1.46 12.40
N TRP A 175 -9.48 0.75 11.31
CA TRP A 175 -10.38 -0.28 10.78
C TRP A 175 -10.37 -1.55 11.62
N GLU A 176 -9.22 -1.97 12.16
CA GLU A 176 -9.21 -3.02 13.19
C GLU A 176 -10.06 -2.60 14.40
N GLN A 177 -9.93 -1.35 14.86
CA GLN A 177 -10.74 -0.79 15.94
C GLN A 177 -12.20 -0.51 15.54
N ILE A 178 -12.52 -0.28 14.26
CA ILE A 178 -13.87 -0.01 13.74
C ILE A 178 -14.59 -1.32 13.45
N GLU A 179 -13.91 -2.37 12.99
CA GLU A 179 -14.48 -3.72 12.96
C GLU A 179 -14.65 -4.24 14.38
N GLU A 180 -13.68 -4.04 15.28
CA GLU A 180 -13.85 -4.30 16.72
C GLU A 180 -15.04 -3.48 17.28
N ARG A 181 -15.19 -2.20 16.93
CA ARG A 181 -16.32 -1.36 17.39
C ARG A 181 -17.66 -1.63 16.71
N LYS A 182 -17.69 -2.04 15.44
CA LYS A 182 -18.90 -2.46 14.70
C LYS A 182 -19.40 -3.79 15.28
N ILE A 183 -18.47 -4.65 15.72
CA ILE A 183 -18.78 -5.80 16.57
C ILE A 183 -19.26 -5.34 17.96
N GLU A 184 -18.74 -4.25 18.55
CA GLU A 184 -19.16 -3.74 19.87
C GLU A 184 -20.53 -3.02 19.90
N SER A 185 -21.04 -2.50 18.78
CA SER A 185 -22.13 -1.50 18.74
C SER A 185 -23.48 -1.96 18.17
N SER A 186 -23.61 -3.20 17.70
CA SER A 186 -24.94 -3.85 17.62
C SER A 186 -25.37 -4.32 19.01
N GLU A 187 -26.66 -4.46 19.33
CA GLU A 187 -27.04 -4.98 20.66
C GLU A 187 -26.64 -6.46 20.78
N LEU A 188 -25.59 -6.72 21.56
CA LEU A 188 -24.76 -7.94 21.52
C LEU A 188 -25.23 -9.08 22.44
N PRO A 189 -25.53 -10.29 21.91
CA PRO A 189 -25.79 -11.50 22.68
C PRO A 189 -24.52 -12.18 23.24
N GLN A 190 -24.65 -13.06 24.24
CA GLN A 190 -23.60 -13.85 24.92
C GLN A 190 -22.49 -14.49 24.03
N THR A 191 -22.75 -14.66 22.74
CA THR A 191 -21.87 -15.24 21.73
C THR A 191 -20.61 -14.42 21.41
N GLU A 192 -20.58 -13.12 21.68
CA GLU A 192 -19.48 -12.24 21.24
C GLU A 192 -18.34 -12.10 22.26
N ARG A 193 -18.65 -12.21 23.55
CA ARG A 193 -17.61 -12.42 24.57
C ARG A 193 -16.83 -13.71 24.28
N ALA A 194 -17.49 -14.73 23.74
CA ALA A 194 -16.84 -15.95 23.26
C ALA A 194 -16.04 -15.72 21.97
N ALA A 195 -16.38 -14.73 21.13
CA ALA A 195 -15.65 -14.40 19.90
C ALA A 195 -14.34 -13.63 20.17
N LEU A 196 -14.35 -12.63 21.07
CA LEU A 196 -13.12 -11.92 21.52
C LEU A 196 -12.17 -12.86 22.27
N ILE A 197 -12.72 -13.71 23.13
CA ILE A 197 -11.96 -14.79 23.77
C ILE A 197 -11.44 -15.77 22.71
N LYS A 198 -12.24 -16.17 21.70
CA LYS A 198 -11.78 -17.02 20.58
C LYS A 198 -10.72 -16.35 19.71
N SER A 199 -10.75 -15.04 19.52
CA SER A 199 -9.73 -14.30 18.76
C SER A 199 -8.40 -14.28 19.51
N ARG A 200 -8.42 -13.95 20.81
CA ARG A 200 -7.23 -14.05 21.70
C ARG A 200 -6.73 -15.49 21.83
N LEU A 201 -7.62 -16.46 21.98
CA LEU A 201 -7.28 -17.89 21.97
C LEU A 201 -6.76 -18.34 20.59
N GLY A 202 -7.24 -17.73 19.51
CA GLY A 202 -6.85 -17.97 18.13
C GLY A 202 -5.45 -17.47 17.82
N GLN A 203 -5.11 -16.25 18.26
CA GLN A 203 -3.74 -15.71 18.21
C GLN A 203 -2.80 -16.54 19.09
N GLY A 204 -3.24 -16.96 20.29
CA GLY A 204 -2.48 -17.87 21.14
C GLY A 204 -2.23 -19.22 20.48
N ARG A 205 -3.26 -19.85 19.90
CA ARG A 205 -3.16 -21.12 19.14
C ARG A 205 -2.30 -20.97 17.90
N PHE A 206 -2.42 -19.86 17.17
CA PHE A 206 -1.62 -19.57 16.00
C PHE A 206 -0.13 -19.45 16.37
N LYS A 207 0.20 -18.67 17.41
CA LYS A 207 1.58 -18.56 17.91
C LYS A 207 2.12 -19.92 18.35
N ILE A 208 1.32 -20.76 19.03
CA ILE A 208 1.70 -22.13 19.39
C ILE A 208 1.97 -22.98 18.15
N ASN A 209 1.10 -22.91 17.14
CA ASN A 209 1.23 -23.66 15.89
C ASN A 209 2.49 -23.25 15.11
N VAL A 210 2.73 -21.95 14.94
CA VAL A 210 3.91 -21.38 14.31
C VAL A 210 5.18 -21.80 15.07
N SER A 211 5.12 -21.81 16.41
CA SER A 211 6.24 -22.21 17.27
C SER A 211 6.66 -23.69 17.12
N ARG A 212 5.88 -24.51 16.39
CA ARG A 212 6.27 -25.89 16.04
C ARG A 212 7.30 -25.94 14.91
N PHE A 213 7.40 -24.89 14.10
CA PHE A 213 8.28 -24.79 12.93
C PHE A 213 9.30 -23.67 13.09
N GLU A 214 8.92 -22.58 13.75
CA GLU A 214 9.74 -21.41 14.03
C GLU A 214 10.13 -21.38 15.51
N THR A 215 11.41 -21.20 15.82
CA THR A 215 11.89 -21.20 17.22
C THR A 215 12.51 -19.88 17.66
N ARG A 216 12.69 -18.96 16.72
CA ARG A 216 13.39 -17.68 16.93
C ARG A 216 13.01 -16.70 15.83
N CYS A 217 13.31 -15.42 16.04
CA CYS A 217 13.21 -14.43 14.99
C CYS A 217 14.13 -14.81 13.83
N ARG A 218 13.57 -14.87 12.62
CA ARG A 218 14.31 -15.20 11.39
C ARG A 218 15.44 -14.22 11.09
N VAL A 219 15.27 -12.95 11.47
CA VAL A 219 16.26 -11.89 11.23
C VAL A 219 17.19 -11.71 12.43
N THR A 220 16.66 -11.36 13.60
CA THR A 220 17.47 -11.00 14.77
C THR A 220 17.96 -12.20 15.59
N GLN A 221 17.50 -13.42 15.26
CA GLN A 221 17.83 -14.67 15.97
C GLN A 221 17.36 -14.73 17.43
N VAL A 222 16.64 -13.72 17.93
CA VAL A 222 16.04 -13.71 19.27
C VAL A 222 15.11 -14.91 19.43
N SER A 223 15.34 -15.75 20.44
CA SER A 223 14.56 -16.98 20.68
C SER A 223 13.64 -16.90 21.90
N ASN A 224 13.73 -15.85 22.72
CA ASN A 224 12.85 -15.67 23.86
C ASN A 224 11.42 -15.35 23.37
N PRO A 225 10.42 -16.23 23.60
CA PRO A 225 9.07 -16.06 23.06
C PRO A 225 8.34 -14.80 23.53
N VAL A 226 8.75 -14.19 24.64
CA VAL A 226 8.21 -12.93 25.16
C VAL A 226 8.50 -11.76 24.23
N HIS A 227 9.60 -11.81 23.49
CA HIS A 227 10.01 -10.78 22.54
C HIS A 227 9.61 -11.09 21.10
N LEU A 228 8.82 -12.14 20.87
CA LEU A 228 8.43 -12.60 19.54
C LEU A 228 6.95 -12.40 19.30
N ILE A 229 6.63 -11.86 18.14
CA ILE A 229 5.28 -11.78 17.57
C ILE A 229 5.15 -12.92 16.58
N ALA A 230 3.98 -13.57 16.54
CA ALA A 230 3.65 -14.48 15.46
C ALA A 230 3.01 -13.66 14.33
N SER A 231 3.84 -13.18 13.42
CA SER A 231 3.41 -12.43 12.24
C SER A 231 2.78 -13.38 11.23
N HIS A 232 1.61 -13.03 10.69
CA HIS A 232 1.08 -13.72 9.52
C HIS A 232 1.93 -13.37 8.29
N ILE A 233 2.13 -14.34 7.38
CA ILE A 233 2.82 -14.11 6.10
C ILE A 233 1.82 -13.54 5.08
N LYS A 234 0.68 -14.20 4.93
CA LYS A 234 -0.50 -13.66 4.26
C LYS A 234 -1.36 -13.00 5.34
N PRO A 235 -1.62 -11.68 5.28
CA PRO A 235 -2.34 -10.98 6.34
C PRO A 235 -3.64 -11.65 6.74
N TRP A 236 -3.99 -11.55 8.01
CA TRP A 236 -5.19 -12.18 8.57
C TRP A 236 -6.47 -11.80 7.82
N ARG A 237 -6.56 -10.54 7.37
CA ARG A 237 -7.69 -9.97 6.61
C ARG A 237 -7.90 -10.65 5.26
N GLU A 238 -6.82 -11.12 4.63
CA GLU A 238 -6.84 -11.79 3.32
C GLU A 238 -6.87 -13.32 3.43
N SER A 239 -6.71 -13.84 4.65
CA SER A 239 -6.67 -15.27 4.94
C SER A 239 -8.06 -15.83 5.22
N ASN A 240 -8.35 -17.02 4.70
CA ASN A 240 -9.52 -17.81 5.10
C ASN A 240 -9.34 -18.41 6.51
N ASN A 241 -10.39 -19.03 7.06
CA ASN A 241 -10.36 -19.55 8.44
C ASN A 241 -9.30 -20.64 8.68
N GLU A 242 -8.98 -21.45 7.68
CA GLU A 242 -7.92 -22.47 7.77
C GLU A 242 -6.54 -21.80 7.74
N GLU A 243 -6.32 -20.87 6.80
CA GLU A 243 -5.08 -20.11 6.65
C GLU A 243 -4.75 -19.26 7.88
N ARG A 244 -5.76 -18.71 8.58
CA ARG A 244 -5.59 -17.91 9.80
C ARG A 244 -4.98 -18.70 10.96
N LEU A 245 -5.16 -20.02 10.98
CA LEU A 245 -4.65 -20.93 12.01
C LEU A 245 -3.49 -21.80 11.52
N ALA A 246 -3.20 -21.77 10.21
CA ALA A 246 -2.15 -22.56 9.57
C ALA A 246 -0.76 -22.11 10.04
N ALA A 247 0.01 -23.03 10.60
CA ALA A 247 1.36 -22.74 11.08
C ALA A 247 2.29 -22.25 9.96
N GLY A 248 2.13 -22.76 8.74
CA GLY A 248 2.90 -22.34 7.58
C GLY A 248 2.63 -20.90 7.15
N ASN A 249 1.53 -20.30 7.60
CA ASN A 249 1.20 -18.89 7.35
C ASN A 249 1.79 -17.94 8.39
N GLY A 250 2.81 -18.38 9.15
CA GLY A 250 3.38 -17.54 10.20
C GLY A 250 4.89 -17.60 10.29
N LEU A 251 5.45 -16.49 10.76
CA LEU A 251 6.84 -16.34 11.17
C LEU A 251 6.90 -15.81 12.59
N LEU A 252 7.92 -16.21 13.35
CA LEU A 252 8.24 -15.52 14.59
C LEU A 252 9.18 -14.35 14.26
N LEU A 253 8.81 -13.14 14.65
CA LEU A 253 9.60 -11.93 14.41
C LEU A 253 9.66 -11.06 15.67
N THR A 254 10.75 -10.32 15.86
CA THR A 254 10.80 -9.26 16.87
C THR A 254 9.95 -8.07 16.41
N PRO A 255 9.40 -7.23 17.31
CA PRO A 255 8.46 -6.16 16.95
C PRO A 255 8.93 -5.24 15.82
N THR A 256 10.21 -4.89 15.82
CA THR A 256 10.82 -4.07 14.77
C THR A 256 10.82 -4.74 13.40
N ILE A 257 11.05 -6.06 13.35
CA ILE A 257 11.10 -6.83 12.10
C ILE A 257 9.69 -7.16 11.62
N ASP A 258 8.80 -7.48 12.56
CA ASP A 258 7.35 -7.66 12.32
C ASP A 258 6.78 -6.42 11.60
N HIS A 259 7.03 -5.23 12.15
CA HIS A 259 6.64 -3.96 11.53
C HIS A 259 7.17 -3.81 10.09
N LEU A 260 8.46 -4.07 9.87
CA LEU A 260 9.08 -3.94 8.55
C LEU A 260 8.49 -4.95 7.55
N PHE A 261 8.18 -6.15 8.01
CA PHE A 261 7.64 -7.22 7.19
C PHE A 261 6.17 -6.98 6.86
N ASP A 262 5.32 -6.73 7.86
CA ASP A 262 3.87 -6.52 7.70
C ASP A 262 3.55 -5.31 6.83
N ARG A 263 4.34 -4.23 6.93
CA ARG A 263 4.24 -3.05 6.06
C ARG A 263 4.90 -3.22 4.69
N GLY A 264 5.51 -4.37 4.40
CA GLY A 264 6.10 -4.68 3.10
C GLY A 264 7.43 -3.97 2.79
N PHE A 265 8.10 -3.37 3.79
CA PHE A 265 9.44 -2.80 3.64
C PHE A 265 10.51 -3.87 3.48
N ILE A 266 10.29 -5.06 4.05
CA ILE A 266 11.09 -6.26 3.81
C ILE A 266 10.20 -7.43 3.41
N SER A 267 10.78 -8.41 2.73
CA SER A 267 10.17 -9.71 2.45
C SER A 267 11.25 -10.79 2.42
N PHE A 268 10.90 -12.04 2.12
CA PHE A 268 11.87 -13.12 2.01
C PHE A 268 11.69 -13.90 0.70
N ALA A 269 12.80 -14.19 0.03
CA ALA A 269 12.85 -15.12 -1.09
C ALA A 269 12.73 -16.57 -0.61
N ASP A 270 12.35 -17.49 -1.50
CA ASP A 270 12.21 -18.92 -1.17
C ASP A 270 13.54 -19.58 -0.75
N SER A 271 14.67 -18.96 -1.12
CA SER A 271 16.04 -19.32 -0.72
C SER A 271 16.37 -18.94 0.73
N GLY A 272 15.60 -18.05 1.35
CA GLY A 272 15.94 -17.46 2.65
C GLY A 272 16.64 -16.10 2.57
N GLU A 273 16.81 -15.54 1.38
CA GLU A 273 17.34 -14.19 1.22
C GLU A 273 16.32 -13.14 1.67
N THR A 274 16.75 -12.17 2.48
CA THR A 274 15.92 -11.02 2.84
C THR A 274 15.89 -10.03 1.68
N LEU A 275 14.69 -9.76 1.18
CA LEU A 275 14.42 -8.77 0.14
C LEU A 275 14.12 -7.44 0.80
N ILE A 276 14.84 -6.38 0.39
CA ILE A 276 14.63 -5.02 0.87
C ILE A 276 13.85 -4.24 -0.17
N SER A 277 12.79 -3.56 0.26
CA SER A 277 12.02 -2.71 -0.64
C SER A 277 12.88 -1.54 -1.11
N PRO A 278 12.89 -1.21 -2.41
CA PRO A 278 13.64 -0.07 -2.94
C PRO A 278 13.06 1.29 -2.51
N ILE A 279 11.92 1.29 -1.82
CA ILE A 279 11.27 2.49 -1.30
C ILE A 279 11.48 2.68 0.20
N ALA A 280 12.06 1.69 0.88
CA ALA A 280 12.37 1.77 2.29
C ALA A 280 13.52 2.75 2.56
N ASP A 281 13.43 3.50 3.67
CA ASP A 281 14.51 4.37 4.11
C ASP A 281 15.70 3.55 4.66
N VAL A 282 16.85 3.71 4.01
CA VAL A 282 18.05 2.90 4.26
C VAL A 282 18.64 3.18 5.65
N ASP A 283 18.60 4.43 6.12
CA ASP A 283 19.13 4.80 7.45
C ASP A 283 18.28 4.17 8.56
N SER A 284 16.95 4.27 8.45
CA SER A 284 16.01 3.64 9.37
C SER A 284 16.19 2.13 9.44
N LEU A 285 16.30 1.45 8.29
CA LEU A 285 16.54 0.00 8.26
C LEU A 285 17.81 -0.39 9.04
N ARG A 286 18.93 0.32 8.81
CA ARG A 286 20.19 0.07 9.52
C ARG A 286 20.04 0.26 11.03
N ARG A 287 19.38 1.34 11.46
CA ARG A 287 19.10 1.60 12.89
C ARG A 287 18.17 0.57 13.52
N MET A 288 17.28 0.00 12.72
CA MET A 288 16.37 -1.08 13.10
C MET A 288 17.03 -2.48 13.05
N GLY A 289 18.32 -2.56 12.71
CA GLY A 289 19.09 -3.80 12.73
C GLY A 289 19.02 -4.62 11.44
N VAL A 290 18.54 -4.04 10.33
CA VAL A 290 18.51 -4.67 9.00
C VAL A 290 19.48 -3.91 8.10
N ASN A 291 20.59 -4.53 7.70
CA ASN A 291 21.55 -3.90 6.81
C ASN A 291 21.16 -4.12 5.34
N PRO A 292 20.81 -3.09 4.55
CA PRO A 292 20.44 -3.26 3.15
C PRO A 292 21.61 -3.67 2.24
N ASP A 293 22.84 -3.35 2.61
CA ASP A 293 24.04 -3.69 1.82
C ASP A 293 24.46 -5.15 1.99
N ASN A 294 24.05 -5.76 3.10
CA ASN A 294 24.26 -7.17 3.37
C ASN A 294 23.01 -7.74 4.07
N PRO A 295 21.92 -7.95 3.32
CA PRO A 295 20.67 -8.42 3.89
C PRO A 295 20.85 -9.79 4.57
N PRO A 296 20.21 -10.02 5.72
CA PRO A 296 20.37 -11.26 6.46
C PRO A 296 19.86 -12.46 5.66
N GLN A 297 20.57 -13.58 5.74
CA GLN A 297 20.10 -14.88 5.26
C GLN A 297 19.36 -15.59 6.38
N VAL A 298 18.07 -15.82 6.19
CA VAL A 298 17.16 -16.33 7.23
C VAL A 298 16.90 -17.83 7.15
N GLY A 299 17.60 -18.51 6.25
CA GLY A 299 17.50 -19.95 6.02
C GLY A 299 16.27 -20.37 5.22
N GLY A 300 16.16 -21.67 4.94
CA GLY A 300 15.10 -22.21 4.08
C GLY A 300 13.71 -22.18 4.71
N PHE A 301 12.70 -22.10 3.84
CA PHE A 301 11.28 -22.20 4.17
C PHE A 301 10.70 -23.55 3.72
N ASN A 302 9.69 -24.03 4.44
CA ASN A 302 8.93 -25.22 4.02
C ASN A 302 7.97 -24.90 2.85
N SER A 303 7.29 -25.91 2.30
CA SER A 303 6.37 -25.76 1.16
C SER A 303 5.26 -24.73 1.43
N ASP A 304 4.69 -24.78 2.63
CA ASP A 304 3.53 -23.96 2.99
C ASP A 304 3.95 -22.50 3.19
N GLN A 305 5.07 -22.29 3.88
CA GLN A 305 5.66 -20.95 4.05
C GLN A 305 6.03 -20.33 2.70
N LYS A 306 6.60 -21.10 1.77
CA LYS A 306 6.89 -20.63 0.41
C LYS A 306 5.62 -20.19 -0.33
N HIS A 307 4.54 -20.95 -0.19
CA HIS A 307 3.25 -20.58 -0.77
C HIS A 307 2.75 -19.22 -0.24
N PHE A 308 2.77 -19.00 1.07
CA PHE A 308 2.36 -17.71 1.64
C PHE A 308 3.37 -16.58 1.34
N LEU A 309 4.68 -16.86 1.32
CA LEU A 309 5.68 -15.86 0.99
C LEU A 309 5.58 -15.39 -0.47
N GLN A 310 5.15 -16.27 -1.38
CA GLN A 310 4.80 -15.86 -2.73
C GLN A 310 3.66 -14.82 -2.72
N HIS A 311 2.63 -15.01 -1.89
CA HIS A 311 1.58 -14.01 -1.71
C HIS A 311 2.13 -12.70 -1.15
N HIS A 312 2.95 -12.77 -0.09
CA HIS A 312 3.56 -11.60 0.53
C HIS A 312 4.39 -10.78 -0.49
N ARG A 313 5.29 -11.43 -1.24
CA ARG A 313 6.10 -10.78 -2.30
C ARG A 313 5.26 -10.16 -3.41
N THR A 314 4.10 -10.73 -3.71
CA THR A 314 3.26 -10.28 -4.84
C THR A 314 2.22 -9.25 -4.46
N SER A 315 1.83 -9.20 -3.18
CA SER A 315 0.61 -8.53 -2.74
C SER A 315 0.78 -7.69 -1.48
N ILE A 316 1.98 -7.64 -0.87
CA ILE A 316 2.29 -6.85 0.35
C ILE A 316 3.62 -6.12 0.18
N PHE A 317 4.66 -6.80 -0.29
CA PHE A 317 5.98 -6.21 -0.52
C PHE A 317 5.90 -4.99 -1.46
N LEU A 318 6.50 -3.90 -1.01
CA LEU A 318 6.49 -2.62 -1.69
C LEU A 318 7.58 -2.61 -2.77
N GLU A 319 7.19 -2.29 -4.00
CA GLU A 319 8.09 -2.25 -5.17
C GLU A 319 8.42 -0.79 -5.53
N GLY A 320 9.48 -0.56 -6.29
CA GLY A 320 9.88 0.77 -6.76
C GLY A 320 9.58 0.93 -8.25
N VAL A 321 9.43 2.17 -8.70
CA VAL A 321 9.37 2.49 -10.14
C VAL A 321 10.72 2.17 -10.77
N SER A 322 10.76 1.28 -11.76
CA SER A 322 11.95 1.12 -12.61
C SER A 322 12.13 2.40 -13.42
N ALA A 323 13.29 3.04 -13.28
CA ALA A 323 13.71 4.19 -14.07
C ALA A 323 13.74 3.86 -15.58
#